data_AF-A0A6J4MP13-F1
#
_entry.id   AF-A0A6J4MP13-F1
#
_cell.length_a   1.000
_cell.length_b   1.000
_cell.length_c   1.000
_cell.angle_alpha   90.00
_cell.angle_beta   90.00
_cell.angle_gamma   90.00
#
_symmetry.space_group_name_H-M   'P 1'
#
loop_
_entity.id
_entity.type
_entity.pdbx_description
1 polymer ?
#
loop_
_entity_poly.entity_id
_entity_poly.type
_entity_poly.pdbx_seq_one_letter_code
_entity_poly.pdbx_strand_id
1 'polypeptide(L)'
;MRSQRSGMAFIFVTLLLDVMAAGIIIPVLPTLIASFTAGNVSAAARYYGYFIAVFAAMQFLFAPILGALSDQYGRRPVLLLSLFGAGLDY
;
A
#
# COMPACT_ATOMS: atom_id res chain seq x y z
N MET A 1 -16.45 -22.76 19.07
CA MET A 1 -15.45 -21.66 18.97
C MET A 1 -14.30 -21.98 17.99
N ARG A 2 -14.55 -22.60 16.82
CA ARG A 2 -13.50 -23.02 15.84
C ARG A 2 -13.41 -22.15 14.57
N SER A 3 -14.29 -21.16 14.41
CA SER A 3 -14.41 -20.36 13.16
C SER A 3 -13.58 -19.08 13.08
N GLN A 4 -12.83 -18.70 14.12
CA GLN A 4 -12.04 -17.45 14.13
C GLN A 4 -10.55 -17.63 13.76
N ARG A 5 -10.02 -18.87 13.75
CA ARG A 5 -8.58 -19.11 13.51
C ARG A 5 -8.14 -18.86 12.06
N SER A 6 -8.96 -19.18 11.06
CA SER A 6 -8.53 -19.01 9.65
C SER A 6 -8.52 -17.55 9.20
N GLY A 7 -9.42 -16.71 9.73
CA GLY A 7 -9.47 -15.29 9.40
C GLY A 7 -8.25 -14.50 9.91
N MET A 8 -7.78 -14.81 11.12
CA MET A 8 -6.58 -14.16 11.67
C MET A 8 -5.30 -14.53 10.91
N ALA A 9 -5.14 -15.81 10.56
CA ALA A 9 -3.99 -16.26 9.77
C ALA A 9 -3.96 -15.58 8.40
N PHE A 10 -5.11 -15.45 7.73
CA PHE A 10 -5.22 -14.75 6.46
C PHE A 10 -4.81 -13.27 6.56
N ILE A 11 -5.40 -12.53 7.51
CA ILE A 11 -5.06 -11.12 7.74
C ILE A 11 -3.57 -10.95 8.07
N PHE A 12 -3.01 -11.85 8.87
CA PHE A 12 -1.59 -11.82 9.22
C PHE A 12 -0.70 -12.01 7.99
N VAL A 13 -1.00 -12.99 7.14
CA VAL A 13 -0.24 -13.22 5.91
C VAL A 13 -0.36 -12.03 4.96
N THR A 14 -1.55 -11.48 4.76
CA THR A 14 -1.71 -10.31 3.88
C THR A 14 -0.95 -9.09 4.41
N LEU A 15 -1.01 -8.83 5.73
CA LEU A 15 -0.23 -7.74 6.34
C LEU A 15 1.27 -7.97 6.26
N LEU A 16 1.72 -9.22 6.44
CA LEU A 16 3.13 -9.57 6.31
C LEU A 16 3.65 -9.28 4.90
N LEU A 17 2.89 -9.68 3.87
CA LEU A 17 3.23 -9.38 2.48
C LEU A 17 3.29 -7.87 2.23
N ASP A 18 2.33 -7.11 2.75
CA ASP A 18 2.23 -5.66 2.57
C ASP A 18 3.42 -4.91 3.21
N VAL A 19 3.78 -5.29 4.45
CA VAL A 19 4.95 -4.72 5.14
C VAL A 19 6.26 -5.11 4.44
N MET A 20 6.37 -6.34 3.93
CA MET A 20 7.53 -6.77 3.14
C MET A 20 7.68 -5.96 1.85
N ALA A 21 6.58 -5.75 1.13
CA ALA A 21 6.55 -4.92 -0.07
C ALA A 21 7.01 -3.49 0.21
N ALA A 22 6.45 -2.85 1.25
CA ALA A 22 6.88 -1.52 1.67
C ALA A 22 8.37 -1.49 2.05
N GLY A 23 8.86 -2.51 2.75
CA GLY A 23 10.27 -2.65 3.13
C GLY A 23 11.23 -2.73 1.93
N ILE A 24 10.78 -3.27 0.79
CA ILE A 24 11.54 -3.31 -0.45
C ILE A 24 11.43 -1.98 -1.20
N ILE A 25 10.22 -1.42 -1.30
CA ILE A 25 9.96 -0.21 -2.10
C ILE A 25 10.66 1.02 -1.51
N ILE A 26 10.66 1.21 -0.19
CA ILE A 26 11.23 2.40 0.48
C ILE A 26 12.70 2.68 0.07
N PRO A 27 13.64 1.71 0.11
CA PRO A 27 15.01 1.94 -0.36
C PRO A 27 15.17 1.93 -1.89
N VAL A 28 14.30 1.23 -2.61
CA VAL A 28 14.42 1.04 -4.07
C VAL A 28 13.85 2.23 -4.85
N LEU A 29 12.79 2.87 -4.37
CA LEU A 29 12.15 3.99 -5.08
C LEU A 29 13.07 5.21 -5.29
N PRO A 30 13.85 5.69 -4.30
CA PRO A 30 14.79 6.80 -4.51
C PRO A 30 15.87 6.47 -5.54
N THR A 31 16.38 5.24 -5.53
CA THR A 31 17.45 4.80 -6.44
C THR A 31 16.94 4.62 -7.86
N LEU A 32 15.71 4.13 -8.03
CA LEU A 32 15.01 4.11 -9.32
C LEU A 32 14.83 5.52 -9.86
N ILE A 33 14.29 6.46 -9.08
CA ILE A 33 14.10 7.84 -9.55
C ILE A 33 15.42 8.48 -9.97
N ALA A 34 16.50 8.24 -9.21
CA ALA A 34 17.83 8.76 -9.54
C ALA A 34 18.39 8.22 -10.86
N SER A 35 18.04 6.98 -11.25
CA SER A 35 18.47 6.41 -12.54
C SER A 35 17.78 7.09 -13.73
N PHE A 36 16.53 7.55 -13.55
CA PHE A 36 15.79 8.31 -14.57
C PHE A 36 16.19 9.78 -14.66
N THR A 37 16.82 10.36 -13.64
CA THR A 37 17.26 11.78 -13.64
C THR A 37 18.72 11.99 -14.03
N ALA A 38 19.38 10.98 -14.60
CA ALA A 38 20.77 11.04 -15.06
C ALA A 38 21.77 11.54 -13.99
N GLY A 39 21.54 11.19 -12.73
CA GLY A 39 22.41 11.59 -11.62
C GLY A 39 22.15 13.01 -11.06
N ASN A 40 21.14 13.73 -11.54
CA ASN A 40 20.72 14.99 -10.91
C ASN A 40 19.96 14.71 -9.60
N VAL A 41 20.70 14.77 -8.49
CA VAL A 41 20.20 14.50 -7.12
C VAL A 41 19.06 15.46 -6.73
N SER A 42 19.14 16.73 -7.15
CA SER A 42 18.10 17.73 -6.84
C SER A 42 16.78 17.41 -7.54
N ALA A 43 16.84 17.03 -8.83
CA ALA A 43 15.65 16.60 -9.57
C ALA A 43 15.07 15.31 -8.97
N ALA A 44 15.92 14.33 -8.63
CA ALA A 44 15.48 13.07 -8.03
C ALA A 44 14.73 13.29 -6.69
N ALA A 45 15.28 14.13 -5.81
CA ALA A 45 14.66 14.46 -4.54
C ALA A 45 13.30 15.14 -4.71
N ARG A 46 13.16 16.02 -5.71
CA ARG A 46 11.89 16.69 -6.02
C ARG A 46 10.82 15.70 -6.50
N TYR A 47 11.17 14.79 -7.42
CA TYR A 47 10.24 13.76 -7.88
C TYR A 47 9.86 12.79 -6.77
N TYR A 48 10.83 12.35 -5.96
CA TYR A 48 10.55 11.52 -4.78
C TYR A 48 9.59 12.22 -3.81
N GLY A 49 9.77 13.52 -3.58
CA GLY A 49 8.84 14.33 -2.80
C GLY A 49 7.42 14.34 -3.38
N TYR A 50 7.26 14.45 -4.69
CA TYR A 50 5.95 14.34 -5.34
C TYR A 50 5.32 12.96 -5.19
N PHE A 51 6.09 11.87 -5.35
CA PHE A 51 5.58 10.51 -5.13
C PHE A 51 5.06 10.33 -3.71
N ILE A 52 5.83 10.74 -2.70
CA ILE A 52 5.39 10.66 -1.29
C ILE A 52 4.16 11.53 -1.04
N ALA A 53 4.13 12.75 -1.58
CA ALA A 53 3.00 13.66 -1.38
C ALA A 53 1.70 13.08 -1.96
N VAL A 54 1.75 12.54 -3.18
CA VAL A 54 0.61 11.88 -3.82
C VAL A 54 0.21 10.63 -3.03
N PHE A 55 1.18 9.79 -2.63
CA PHE A 55 0.91 8.60 -1.82
C PHE A 55 0.21 8.96 -0.51
N ALA A 56 0.72 9.95 0.23
CA ALA A 56 0.12 10.41 1.47
C ALA A 56 -1.28 11.02 1.26
N ALA A 57 -1.49 11.78 0.19
CA ALA A 57 -2.79 12.34 -0.15
C ALA A 57 -3.82 11.24 -0.48
N MET A 58 -3.43 10.23 -1.26
CA MET A 58 -4.28 9.08 -1.54
C MET A 58 -4.60 8.31 -0.26
N GLN A 59 -3.60 8.03 0.60
CA GLN A 59 -3.82 7.37 1.88
C GLN A 59 -4.78 8.17 2.77
N PHE A 60 -4.60 9.48 2.86
CA PHE A 60 -5.45 10.36 3.67
C PHE A 60 -6.92 10.35 3.20
N LEU A 61 -7.15 10.33 1.88
CA LEU A 61 -8.50 10.33 1.31
C LEU A 61 -9.14 8.94 1.38
N PHE A 62 -8.43 7.90 0.95
CA PHE A 62 -9.01 6.58 0.74
C PHE A 62 -9.00 5.70 2.00
N ALA A 63 -8.08 5.89 2.96
CA ALA A 63 -8.10 5.14 4.22
C ALA A 63 -9.42 5.30 5.00
N PRO A 64 -9.95 6.53 5.24
CA PRO A 64 -11.23 6.68 5.92
C PRO A 64 -12.41 6.18 5.08
N ILE A 65 -12.38 6.34 3.75
CA ILE A 65 -13.44 5.86 2.86
C ILE A 65 -13.53 4.34 2.91
N LEU A 66 -12.40 3.64 2.73
CA LEU A 66 -12.35 2.17 2.80
C LEU A 66 -12.69 1.67 4.20
N GLY A 67 -12.27 2.39 5.26
CA GLY A 67 -12.65 2.10 6.64
C GLY A 67 -14.17 2.17 6.84
N ALA A 68 -14.79 3.28 6.46
CA ALA A 68 -16.24 3.46 6.57
C ALA A 68 -17.02 2.43 5.72
N LEU A 69 -16.55 2.12 4.51
CA LEU A 69 -17.14 1.09 3.65
C LEU A 69 -17.03 -0.30 4.29
N SER A 70 -15.89 -0.61 4.89
CA SER A 70 -15.62 -1.86 5.61
C SER A 70 -16.52 -2.01 6.84
N ASP A 71 -16.82 -0.92 7.53
CA ASP A 71 -17.71 -0.91 8.68
C ASP A 71 -19.19 -1.02 8.26
N GLN A 72 -19.60 -0.48 7.10
CA GLN A 72 -20.97 -0.55 6.60
C GLN A 72 -21.32 -1.89 5.93
N TYR A 73 -20.46 -2.41 5.05
CA TYR A 73 -20.71 -3.61 4.25
C TYR A 73 -20.06 -4.89 4.84
N GLY A 74 -19.33 -4.73 5.94
CA GLY A 74 -18.58 -5.79 6.59
C GLY A 74 -17.14 -5.93 6.08
N ARG A 75 -16.24 -6.31 6.99
CA ARG A 75 -14.78 -6.29 6.74
C ARG A 75 -14.29 -7.26 5.66
N ARG A 76 -14.91 -8.44 5.55
CA ARG A 76 -14.49 -9.49 4.60
C ARG A 76 -14.62 -9.10 3.12
N PRO A 77 -15.78 -8.67 2.61
CA PRO A 77 -15.94 -8.33 1.19
C PRO A 77 -15.05 -7.15 0.78
N VAL A 78 -14.94 -6.11 1.62
CA VAL A 78 -14.09 -4.96 1.34
C VAL A 78 -12.61 -5.36 1.28
N LEU A 79 -12.14 -6.17 2.25
CA LEU A 79 -10.75 -6.63 2.26
C LEU A 79 -10.43 -7.50 1.04
N LEU A 80 -11.32 -8.38 0.61
CA LEU A 80 -11.11 -9.20 -0.60
C LEU A 80 -11.09 -8.36 -1.88
N LEU A 81 -11.95 -7.35 -1.97
CA LEU A 81 -11.97 -6.44 -3.13
C LEU A 81 -10.71 -5.56 -3.18
N SER A 82 -10.24 -5.08 -2.04
CA SER A 82 -8.94 -4.38 -1.94
C SER A 82 -7.78 -5.29 -2.33
N LEU A 83 -7.78 -6.55 -1.88
CA LEU A 83 -6.73 -7.51 -2.22
C LEU A 83 -6.75 -7.88 -3.71
N PHE A 84 -7.94 -7.97 -4.31
CA PHE A 84 -8.08 -8.17 -5.75
C PHE A 84 -7.54 -6.97 -6.54
N GLY A 85 -7.85 -5.74 -6.11
CA GLY A 85 -7.27 -4.53 -6.69
C GLY A 85 -5.74 -4.51 -6.59
N ALA A 86 -5.18 -4.84 -5.43
CA ALA A 86 -3.73 -4.95 -5.25
C ALA A 86 -3.10 -6.04 -6.14
N GLY A 87 -3.80 -7.14 -6.39
CA GLY A 87 -3.35 -8.17 -7.31
C GLY A 87 -3.40 -7.78 -8.79
N LEU A 88 -4.12 -6.72 -9.16
CA LEU A 88 -4.10 -6.14 -10.51
C LEU A 88 -3.05 -5.02 -10.66
N ASP A 89 -2.64 -4.41 -9.56
CA ASP A 89 -1.62 -3.35 -9.54
C ASP A 89 -0.20 -3.90 -9.74
N TYR A 90 0.08 -5.07 -9.17
CA TYR A 90 1.34 -5.82 -9.34
C TYR A 90 1.41 -6.57 -10.67
#